data_AF-A0A3N5WQG0-F1
#
_entry.id   AF-A0A3N5WQG0-F1
#
_cell.length_a   1.000
_cell.length_b   1.000
_cell.length_c   1.000
_cell.angle_alpha   90.00
_cell.angle_beta   90.00
_cell.angle_gamma   90.00
#
_symmetry.space_group_name_H-M   'P 1'
#
loop_
_entity.id
_entity.type
_entity.pdbx_description
1 polymer ?
#
loop_
_entity_poly.entity_id
_entity_poly.type
_entity_poly.pdbx_seq_one_letter_code
_entity_poly.pdbx_strand_id
1 'polypeptide(L)'
;DRAWFVDGLDCFVGNYPNIATFDIDRGDSVLISGLAGPYFGNLQMGSIVDNIAVVTKGLPVPAPATVSLATALTEPYEGKLVRIEGLKVLSDSIGYGEFSLWKGTGLDTISVDDIFDPGSEPFHPNSNGAYDPQTGDSVLYVQGCLNYDFSHRKINPRDRDDICSTRLTDVQGGVPGYVNALLANRPNPFNPTTTIEFTLSAGAKVDLTVYDTAGRAVRTLKDGVLPAGAHSVTWDGTNASGKEVSSGVYFYRLHTPGFEDTQKMVLLR
;
A
#
# COMPACT_ATOMS: atom_id res chain seq x y z
N ASP A 1 5.78 -23.93 -4.58
CA ASP A 1 4.83 -24.78 -3.81
C ASP A 1 3.74 -24.03 -3.08
N ARG A 2 3.70 -22.70 -3.00
CA ARG A 2 2.55 -21.98 -2.42
C ARG A 2 1.67 -21.39 -3.53
N ALA A 3 0.37 -21.24 -3.27
CA ALA A 3 -0.60 -20.65 -4.18
C ALA A 3 -1.66 -19.87 -3.39
N TRP A 4 -2.21 -18.83 -4.02
CA TRP A 4 -3.34 -18.06 -3.52
C TRP A 4 -4.55 -18.33 -4.41
N PHE A 5 -5.66 -18.73 -3.80
CA PHE A 5 -6.95 -18.76 -4.47
C PHE A 5 -7.84 -17.71 -3.82
N VAL A 6 -8.59 -16.99 -4.66
CA VAL A 6 -9.50 -15.95 -4.20
C VAL A 6 -10.88 -16.22 -4.75
N ASP A 7 -11.88 -16.28 -3.87
CA ASP A 7 -13.30 -16.33 -4.23
C ASP A 7 -14.00 -15.08 -3.67
N GLY A 8 -14.35 -14.14 -4.54
CA GLY A 8 -14.79 -12.81 -4.13
C GLY A 8 -13.71 -12.10 -3.31
N LEU A 9 -13.93 -11.97 -2.00
CA LEU A 9 -12.94 -11.43 -1.07
C LEU A 9 -12.21 -12.51 -0.28
N ASP A 10 -12.69 -13.75 -0.25
CA ASP A 10 -12.12 -14.83 0.54
C ASP A 10 -10.83 -15.35 -0.11
N CYS A 11 -9.76 -15.35 0.68
CA CYS A 11 -8.45 -15.84 0.33
C CYS A 11 -8.20 -17.21 0.95
N PHE A 12 -7.70 -18.12 0.12
CA PHE A 12 -7.25 -19.44 0.52
C PHE A 12 -5.76 -19.54 0.23
N VAL A 13 -4.99 -19.75 1.30
CA VAL A 13 -3.53 -19.88 1.25
C VAL A 13 -3.19 -21.30 1.60
N GLY A 14 -2.36 -21.93 0.79
CA GLY A 14 -1.96 -23.31 1.05
C GLY A 14 -0.58 -23.61 0.50
N ASN A 15 -0.02 -24.69 1.04
CA ASN A 15 1.15 -25.33 0.47
C ASN A 15 0.68 -26.47 -0.44
N TYR A 16 0.92 -26.29 -1.73
CA TYR A 16 0.56 -27.13 -2.86
C TYR A 16 1.86 -27.64 -3.51
N PRO A 17 2.49 -28.70 -2.95
CA PRO A 17 3.61 -29.35 -3.60
C PRO A 17 3.13 -29.81 -4.99
N ASN A 18 3.84 -29.42 -6.06
CA ASN A 18 3.45 -29.58 -7.47
C ASN A 18 2.53 -28.51 -8.08
N ILE A 19 2.27 -27.37 -7.43
CA ILE A 19 1.45 -26.31 -8.05
C ILE A 19 1.95 -25.91 -9.45
N ALA A 20 3.27 -25.91 -9.65
CA ALA A 20 3.91 -25.57 -10.93
C ALA A 20 3.67 -26.61 -12.04
N THR A 21 3.17 -27.81 -11.73
CA THR A 21 2.81 -28.79 -12.78
C THR A 21 1.42 -28.53 -13.35
N PHE A 22 0.63 -27.65 -12.73
CA PHE A 22 -0.66 -27.21 -13.25
C PHE A 22 -0.46 -25.96 -14.11
N ASP A 23 -1.01 -25.96 -15.32
CA ASP A 23 -1.04 -24.80 -16.22
C ASP A 23 -2.07 -23.78 -15.70
N ILE A 24 -1.70 -23.03 -14.66
CA ILE A 24 -2.54 -22.01 -14.04
C ILE A 24 -1.83 -20.65 -14.04
N ASP A 25 -2.60 -19.61 -14.34
CA ASP A 25 -2.18 -18.22 -14.39
C ASP A 25 -3.07 -17.34 -13.51
N ARG A 26 -2.59 -16.15 -13.17
CA ARG A 26 -3.41 -15.15 -12.48
C ARG A 26 -4.63 -14.79 -13.36
N GLY A 27 -5.81 -14.87 -12.76
CA GLY A 27 -7.08 -14.66 -13.46
C GLY A 27 -7.75 -15.97 -13.90
N ASP A 28 -7.10 -17.12 -13.73
CA ASP A 28 -7.76 -18.39 -14.00
C ASP A 28 -8.76 -18.74 -12.89
N SER A 29 -9.95 -19.14 -13.30
CA SER A 29 -10.87 -19.86 -12.41
C SER A 29 -10.49 -21.33 -12.40
N VAL A 30 -10.32 -21.88 -11.20
CA VAL A 30 -9.94 -23.27 -11.01
C VAL A 30 -10.95 -24.00 -10.14
N LEU A 31 -11.11 -25.29 -10.40
CA LEU A 31 -11.76 -26.23 -9.50
C LEU A 31 -10.67 -27.00 -8.76
N ILE A 32 -10.74 -26.95 -7.43
CA ILE A 32 -9.82 -27.67 -6.55
C ILE A 32 -10.59 -28.81 -5.90
N SER A 33 -10.05 -30.02 -5.99
CA SER A 33 -10.65 -31.20 -5.35
C SER A 33 -9.60 -31.98 -4.56
N GLY A 34 -10.02 -32.60 -3.45
CA GLY A 34 -9.14 -33.35 -2.58
C GLY A 34 -9.88 -34.04 -1.45
N LEU A 35 -9.18 -34.92 -0.73
CA LEU A 35 -9.71 -35.54 0.49
C LEU A 35 -9.65 -34.54 1.64
N ALA A 36 -10.74 -34.39 2.37
CA ALA A 36 -10.78 -33.60 3.60
C ALA A 36 -10.60 -34.49 4.84
N GLY A 37 -9.81 -34.00 5.80
CA GLY A 37 -9.49 -34.69 7.05
C GLY A 37 -9.33 -33.73 8.22
N PRO A 38 -9.37 -34.24 9.46
CA PRO A 38 -9.19 -33.41 10.64
C PRO A 38 -7.73 -32.96 10.79
N TYR A 39 -7.52 -31.67 11.02
CA TYR A 39 -6.22 -31.09 11.37
C TYR A 39 -6.40 -30.13 12.55
N PHE A 40 -5.75 -30.44 13.68
CA PHE A 40 -5.90 -29.72 14.95
C PHE A 40 -7.35 -29.37 15.34
N GLY A 41 -8.28 -30.31 15.12
CA GLY A 41 -9.69 -30.15 15.49
C GLY A 41 -10.57 -29.43 14.46
N ASN A 42 -10.00 -28.93 13.36
CA ASN A 42 -10.74 -28.37 12.23
C ASN A 42 -10.80 -29.36 11.07
N LEU A 43 -11.89 -29.37 10.32
CA LEU A 43 -11.91 -30.04 9.02
C LEU A 43 -11.11 -29.20 8.04
N GLN A 44 -10.03 -29.74 7.51
CA GLN A 44 -9.24 -29.11 6.48
C GLN A 44 -9.20 -30.06 5.28
N MET A 45 -9.09 -29.53 4.06
CA MET A 45 -8.60 -30.40 3.00
C MET A 45 -7.19 -30.86 3.41
N GLY A 46 -6.86 -32.14 3.20
CA GLY A 46 -5.54 -32.70 3.50
C GLY A 46 -4.45 -32.03 2.66
N SER A 47 -3.33 -32.69 2.38
CA SER A 47 -2.44 -32.20 1.30
C SER A 47 -3.25 -32.16 -0.01
N ILE A 48 -3.83 -31.02 -0.31
CA ILE A 48 -4.39 -30.68 -1.61
C ILE A 48 -3.16 -30.67 -2.52
N VAL A 49 -3.03 -31.43 -3.61
CA VAL A 49 -3.84 -31.39 -4.84
C VAL A 49 -3.36 -32.52 -5.77
N ASP A 50 -4.13 -33.60 -5.96
CA ASP A 50 -3.91 -34.48 -7.12
C ASP A 50 -4.71 -33.99 -8.35
N ASN A 51 -5.62 -33.03 -8.19
CA ASN A 51 -6.45 -32.54 -9.30
C ASN A 51 -6.92 -31.09 -9.10
N ILE A 52 -6.12 -30.14 -9.61
CA ILE A 52 -6.58 -28.79 -9.98
C ILE A 52 -6.99 -28.84 -11.45
N ALA A 53 -8.21 -28.40 -11.75
CA ALA A 53 -8.67 -28.22 -13.13
C ALA A 53 -8.90 -26.73 -13.40
N VAL A 54 -8.29 -26.21 -14.47
CA VAL A 54 -8.65 -24.89 -14.99
C VAL A 54 -10.05 -24.97 -15.58
N VAL A 55 -10.97 -24.17 -15.03
CA VAL A 55 -12.35 -24.05 -15.53
C VAL A 55 -12.40 -22.99 -16.63
N THR A 56 -11.74 -21.84 -16.43
CA THR A 56 -11.71 -20.75 -17.40
C THR A 56 -10.42 -19.94 -17.23
N LYS A 57 -9.74 -19.65 -18.34
CA LYS A 57 -8.51 -18.84 -18.37
C LYS A 57 -8.82 -17.34 -18.36
N GLY A 58 -7.97 -16.54 -17.73
CA GLY A 58 -7.90 -15.09 -17.95
C GLY A 58 -9.14 -14.27 -17.59
N LEU A 59 -9.87 -14.65 -16.55
CA LEU A 59 -10.94 -13.83 -15.98
C LEU A 59 -10.36 -12.59 -15.25
N PRO A 60 -11.16 -11.52 -15.11
CA PRO A 60 -10.81 -10.40 -14.23
C PRO A 60 -10.53 -10.88 -12.80
N VAL A 61 -9.42 -10.44 -12.23
CA VAL A 61 -9.07 -10.73 -10.84
C VAL A 61 -9.98 -9.92 -9.91
N PRO A 62 -10.52 -10.52 -8.83
CA PRO A 62 -11.31 -9.79 -7.85
C PRO A 62 -10.57 -8.57 -7.31
N ALA A 63 -11.27 -7.43 -7.24
CA ALA A 63 -10.74 -6.23 -6.63
C ALA A 63 -10.67 -6.40 -5.10
N PRO A 64 -9.61 -5.91 -4.44
CA PRO A 64 -9.51 -5.94 -3.00
C PRO A 64 -10.57 -5.04 -2.33
N ALA A 65 -10.95 -5.37 -1.10
CA ALA A 65 -11.71 -4.44 -0.25
C ALA A 65 -10.78 -3.36 0.31
N THR A 66 -11.02 -2.09 -0.02
CA THR A 66 -10.29 -0.98 0.59
C THR A 66 -10.78 -0.75 2.02
N VAL A 67 -9.88 -0.87 3.00
CA VAL A 67 -10.20 -0.77 4.43
C VAL A 67 -9.20 0.10 5.19
N SER A 68 -9.62 0.60 6.35
CA SER A 68 -8.70 1.27 7.27
C SER A 68 -7.76 0.26 7.93
N LEU A 69 -6.59 0.71 8.42
CA LEU A 69 -5.67 -0.15 9.17
C LEU A 69 -6.37 -0.79 10.39
N ALA A 70 -7.08 0.01 11.20
CA ALA A 70 -7.82 -0.50 12.35
C ALA A 70 -8.86 -1.57 11.97
N THR A 71 -9.52 -1.40 10.83
CA THR A 71 -10.49 -2.38 10.31
C THR A 71 -9.80 -3.67 9.86
N ALA A 72 -8.66 -3.56 9.17
CA ALA A 72 -7.88 -4.72 8.71
C ALA A 72 -7.38 -5.60 9.87
N LEU A 73 -7.21 -5.05 11.07
CA LEU A 73 -6.75 -5.78 12.25
C LEU A 73 -7.86 -6.61 12.94
N THR A 74 -9.10 -6.55 12.45
CA THR A 74 -10.24 -7.25 13.05
C THR A 74 -10.49 -8.63 12.42
N GLU A 75 -10.98 -9.58 13.22
CA GLU A 75 -11.31 -10.95 12.81
C GLU A 75 -12.10 -11.09 11.49
N PRO A 76 -13.12 -10.25 11.18
CA PRO A 76 -13.90 -10.40 9.95
C PRO A 76 -13.10 -10.25 8.65
N TYR A 77 -11.90 -9.68 8.74
CA TYR A 77 -11.01 -9.48 7.61
C TYR A 77 -9.88 -10.51 7.54
N GLU A 78 -9.82 -11.47 8.49
CA GLU A 78 -8.95 -12.62 8.33
C GLU A 78 -9.31 -13.41 7.08
N GLY A 79 -8.29 -13.80 6.31
CA GLY A 79 -8.49 -14.50 5.06
C GLY A 79 -9.19 -13.65 4.01
N LYS A 80 -9.16 -12.30 4.10
CA LYS A 80 -9.74 -11.44 3.07
C LYS A 80 -8.68 -10.75 2.21
N LEU A 81 -8.99 -10.59 0.92
CA LEU A 81 -8.21 -9.76 -0.01
C LEU A 81 -8.54 -8.29 0.26
N VAL A 82 -7.58 -7.55 0.80
CA VAL A 82 -7.77 -6.15 1.19
C VAL A 82 -6.74 -5.22 0.56
N ARG A 83 -7.06 -3.93 0.56
CA ARG A 83 -6.14 -2.82 0.29
C ARG A 83 -6.16 -1.84 1.45
N ILE A 84 -4.99 -1.42 1.90
CA ILE A 84 -4.81 -0.41 2.94
C ILE A 84 -3.97 0.72 2.36
N GLU A 85 -4.44 1.96 2.52
CA GLU A 85 -3.85 3.13 1.87
C GLU A 85 -3.24 4.12 2.86
N GLY A 86 -2.24 4.87 2.39
CA GLY A 86 -1.59 5.97 3.11
C GLY A 86 -0.92 5.49 4.40
N LEU A 87 0.04 4.59 4.24
CA LEU A 87 0.86 4.02 5.31
C LEU A 87 2.28 4.57 5.26
N LYS A 88 3.03 4.33 6.32
CA LYS A 88 4.48 4.51 6.34
C LYS A 88 5.16 3.22 6.79
N VAL A 89 6.38 2.99 6.36
CA VAL A 89 7.23 1.94 6.94
C VAL A 89 7.58 2.35 8.37
N LEU A 90 7.20 1.52 9.35
CA LEU A 90 7.57 1.69 10.75
C LEU A 90 8.95 1.10 11.03
N SER A 91 9.16 -0.13 10.55
CA SER A 91 10.43 -0.84 10.61
C SER A 91 10.59 -1.58 9.29
N ASP A 92 11.71 -1.36 8.61
CA ASP A 92 12.09 -2.02 7.36
C ASP A 92 12.47 -3.50 7.54
N SER A 93 12.73 -3.93 8.76
CA SER A 93 12.82 -5.34 9.12
C SER A 93 12.24 -5.59 10.51
N ILE A 94 11.44 -6.65 10.65
CA ILE A 94 10.99 -7.19 11.93
C ILE A 94 11.39 -8.68 12.10
N GLY A 95 12.32 -9.15 11.27
CA GLY A 95 12.75 -10.55 11.18
C GLY A 95 11.91 -11.38 10.20
N TYR A 96 12.42 -12.56 9.83
CA TYR A 96 11.73 -13.53 8.95
C TYR A 96 11.27 -12.97 7.59
N GLY A 97 12.01 -12.01 7.05
CA GLY A 97 11.65 -11.33 5.80
C GLY A 97 10.46 -10.38 5.87
N GLU A 98 9.93 -10.14 7.06
CA GLU A 98 8.82 -9.24 7.26
C GLU A 98 9.29 -7.80 7.52
N PHE A 99 8.44 -6.84 7.16
CA PHE A 99 8.53 -5.45 7.57
C PHE A 99 7.19 -4.97 8.14
N SER A 100 7.16 -3.81 8.80
CA SER A 100 5.94 -3.31 9.43
C SER A 100 5.50 -1.96 8.86
N LEU A 101 4.19 -1.82 8.72
CA LEU A 101 3.52 -0.60 8.27
C LEU A 101 2.63 -0.04 9.37
N TRP A 102 2.50 1.29 9.37
CA TRP A 102 1.63 2.01 10.30
C TRP A 102 1.07 3.27 9.67
N LYS A 103 0.09 3.91 10.33
CA LYS A 103 -0.49 5.17 9.84
C LYS A 103 0.42 6.37 10.05
N GLY A 104 1.56 6.26 10.72
CA GLY A 104 2.38 7.41 11.15
C GLY A 104 1.79 8.19 12.34
N THR A 105 0.68 7.71 12.89
CA THR A 105 -0.05 8.21 14.05
C THR A 105 -0.79 7.04 14.70
N GLY A 106 -0.97 7.06 16.01
CA GLY A 106 -1.59 5.95 16.73
C GLY A 106 -0.62 4.79 16.96
N LEU A 107 -1.17 3.65 17.42
CA LEU A 107 -0.39 2.47 17.79
C LEU A 107 -0.63 1.27 16.88
N ASP A 108 -1.62 1.36 15.98
CA ASP A 108 -1.95 0.27 15.07
C ASP A 108 -0.83 0.05 14.07
N THR A 109 -0.42 -1.21 13.93
CA THR A 109 0.60 -1.66 12.99
C THR A 109 0.12 -2.93 12.29
N ILE A 110 0.62 -3.16 11.08
CA ILE A 110 0.42 -4.41 10.35
C ILE A 110 1.76 -4.89 9.78
N SER A 111 2.02 -6.19 9.90
CA SER A 111 3.17 -6.80 9.24
C SER A 111 2.87 -7.00 7.76
N VAL A 112 3.87 -6.82 6.93
CA VAL A 112 3.86 -7.23 5.52
C VAL A 112 4.80 -8.41 5.41
N ASP A 113 4.26 -9.54 4.97
CA ASP A 113 4.97 -10.81 4.87
C ASP A 113 5.20 -11.12 3.39
N ASP A 114 6.44 -11.47 3.06
CA ASP A 114 6.92 -11.73 1.71
C ASP A 114 6.91 -13.23 1.38
N ILE A 115 5.96 -13.98 1.96
CA ILE A 115 5.64 -15.41 1.82
C ILE A 115 5.75 -16.04 0.39
N PHE A 116 6.03 -15.24 -0.64
CA PHE A 116 6.17 -15.58 -2.06
C PHE A 116 7.55 -15.29 -2.70
N ASP A 117 8.67 -15.27 -1.97
CA ASP A 117 9.99 -15.53 -2.59
C ASP A 117 10.44 -16.99 -2.38
N PRO A 118 10.21 -17.91 -3.35
CA PRO A 118 10.65 -19.30 -3.24
C PRO A 118 12.17 -19.49 -3.41
N GLY A 119 12.97 -18.42 -3.46
CA GLY A 119 14.42 -18.47 -3.60
C GLY A 119 15.18 -17.67 -2.53
N SER A 120 15.12 -18.10 -1.27
CA SER A 120 15.94 -17.66 -0.13
C SER A 120 15.92 -16.14 0.18
N GLU A 121 14.99 -15.75 1.08
CA GLU A 121 15.04 -14.66 2.09
C GLU A 121 15.84 -13.38 1.77
N PRO A 122 15.40 -12.20 2.22
CA PRO A 122 14.08 -11.57 2.17
C PRO A 122 14.12 -10.47 1.11
N PHE A 123 13.03 -10.14 0.41
CA PHE A 123 12.98 -8.84 -0.29
C PHE A 123 14.27 -8.49 -1.08
N HIS A 124 14.82 -9.47 -1.81
CA HIS A 124 16.19 -9.41 -2.30
C HIS A 124 16.23 -8.45 -3.51
N PRO A 125 17.20 -7.52 -3.62
CA PRO A 125 17.34 -6.58 -4.74
C PRO A 125 17.75 -7.25 -6.06
N ASN A 126 17.32 -8.49 -6.30
CA ASN A 126 17.54 -9.28 -7.51
C ASN A 126 16.44 -10.34 -7.76
N SER A 127 15.40 -10.45 -6.92
CA SER A 127 14.20 -11.26 -7.20
C SER A 127 13.04 -10.37 -7.67
N ASN A 128 12.98 -10.10 -8.98
CA ASN A 128 11.79 -9.60 -9.68
C ASN A 128 11.08 -8.33 -9.14
N GLY A 129 11.79 -7.39 -8.48
CA GLY A 129 11.31 -6.00 -8.34
C GLY A 129 10.37 -5.72 -7.16
N ALA A 130 10.39 -6.54 -6.11
CA ALA A 130 9.47 -6.44 -5.00
C ALA A 130 9.89 -5.39 -3.97
N TYR A 131 9.76 -4.08 -4.24
CA TYR A 131 10.03 -2.95 -3.31
C TYR A 131 11.35 -3.09 -2.49
N ASP A 132 11.75 -2.12 -1.67
CA ASP A 132 12.82 -2.30 -0.67
C ASP A 132 12.46 -1.34 0.45
N PRO A 133 11.80 -1.77 1.53
CA PRO A 133 11.30 -0.86 2.53
C PRO A 133 12.47 -0.16 3.21
N GLN A 134 12.38 1.14 3.36
CA GLN A 134 13.22 1.87 4.30
C GLN A 134 12.32 2.53 5.32
N THR A 135 12.73 2.48 6.58
CA THR A 135 11.99 3.10 7.68
C THR A 135 11.65 4.55 7.35
N GLY A 136 10.35 4.90 7.46
CA GLY A 136 9.82 6.23 7.14
C GLY A 136 9.29 6.41 5.71
N ASP A 137 9.54 5.46 4.80
CA ASP A 137 8.99 5.51 3.45
C ASP A 137 7.47 5.65 3.47
N SER A 138 6.94 6.46 2.56
CA SER A 138 5.48 6.58 2.38
C SER A 138 4.98 5.52 1.40
N VAL A 139 4.14 4.62 1.91
CA VAL A 139 3.47 3.56 1.15
C VAL A 139 2.08 4.05 0.79
N LEU A 140 1.85 4.32 -0.50
CA LEU A 140 0.58 4.81 -1.03
C LEU A 140 -0.51 3.78 -0.83
N TYR A 141 -0.22 2.52 -1.17
CA TYR A 141 -1.06 1.39 -0.80
C TYR A 141 -0.23 0.12 -0.62
N VAL A 142 -0.75 -0.76 0.22
CA VAL A 142 -0.42 -2.19 0.23
C VAL A 142 -1.73 -2.95 0.06
N GLN A 143 -1.70 -4.02 -0.71
CA GLN A 143 -2.83 -4.92 -0.87
C GLN A 143 -2.34 -6.36 -0.82
N GLY A 144 -3.27 -7.27 -0.56
CA GLY A 144 -2.93 -8.65 -0.33
C GLY A 144 -3.95 -9.31 0.56
N CYS A 145 -3.74 -10.60 0.78
CA CYS A 145 -4.60 -11.36 1.65
C CYS A 145 -4.13 -11.23 3.10
N LEU A 146 -5.08 -10.98 3.99
CA LEU A 146 -4.81 -10.92 5.42
C LEU A 146 -4.75 -12.32 6.03
N ASN A 147 -3.73 -12.59 6.82
CA ASN A 147 -3.61 -13.77 7.66
C ASN A 147 -3.40 -13.37 9.13
N TYR A 148 -3.63 -14.33 10.01
CA TYR A 148 -3.20 -14.24 11.40
C TYR A 148 -2.41 -15.48 11.76
N ASP A 149 -1.13 -15.27 12.02
CA ASP A 149 -0.24 -16.30 12.49
C ASP A 149 0.74 -15.71 13.51
N PHE A 150 1.25 -16.57 14.39
CA PHE A 150 2.17 -16.20 15.46
C PHE A 150 1.71 -15.01 16.33
N SER A 151 0.40 -14.79 16.47
CA SER A 151 -0.22 -13.67 17.20
C SER A 151 -0.11 -12.29 16.53
N HIS A 152 0.18 -12.26 15.23
CA HIS A 152 0.27 -11.03 14.44
C HIS A 152 -0.66 -11.10 13.22
N ARG A 153 -1.32 -9.98 12.93
CA ARG A 153 -2.02 -9.78 11.66
C ARG A 153 -1.00 -9.39 10.61
N LYS A 154 -1.01 -10.08 9.48
CA LYS A 154 -0.15 -9.74 8.36
C LYS A 154 -0.95 -9.59 7.08
N ILE A 155 -0.45 -8.76 6.19
CA ILE A 155 -0.90 -8.70 4.81
C ILE A 155 0.16 -9.34 3.94
N ASN A 156 -0.27 -10.19 3.01
CA ASN A 156 0.62 -10.91 2.11
C ASN A 156 0.39 -10.40 0.68
N PRO A 157 1.26 -9.52 0.18
CA PRO A 157 1.29 -9.12 -1.22
C PRO A 157 1.48 -10.35 -2.12
N ARG A 158 0.76 -10.40 -3.25
CA ARG A 158 0.82 -11.52 -4.20
C ARG A 158 1.94 -11.33 -5.22
N ASP A 159 2.27 -10.09 -5.54
CA ASP A 159 3.33 -9.70 -6.47
C ASP A 159 3.74 -8.22 -6.27
N ARG A 160 4.59 -7.70 -7.15
CA ARG A 160 5.10 -6.33 -7.07
C ARG A 160 4.01 -5.25 -7.16
N ASP A 161 2.89 -5.52 -7.82
CA ASP A 161 1.84 -4.52 -8.05
C ASP A 161 0.95 -4.35 -6.82
N ASP A 162 1.10 -5.24 -5.85
CA ASP A 162 0.39 -5.24 -4.58
C ASP A 162 1.02 -4.27 -3.54
N ILE A 163 2.17 -3.66 -3.83
CA ILE A 163 2.76 -2.61 -3.00
C ILE A 163 3.10 -1.40 -3.87
N CYS A 164 2.57 -0.23 -3.53
CA CYS A 164 2.97 1.02 -4.15
C CYS A 164 3.55 1.97 -3.11
N SER A 165 4.82 2.32 -3.28
CA SER A 165 5.51 3.30 -2.47
C SER A 165 5.86 4.53 -3.30
N THR A 166 6.00 5.65 -2.62
CA THR A 166 6.56 6.88 -3.19
C THR A 166 8.02 6.69 -3.64
N ARG A 167 8.74 5.73 -3.05
CA ARG A 167 10.09 5.32 -3.43
C ARG A 167 10.02 3.93 -4.06
N LEU A 168 10.37 3.83 -5.33
CA LEU A 168 10.58 2.59 -6.05
C LEU A 168 12.09 2.34 -6.12
N THR A 169 12.57 1.20 -5.65
CA THR A 169 13.94 0.77 -5.89
C THR A 169 13.97 -0.04 -7.18
N ASP A 170 14.79 0.36 -8.15
CA ASP A 170 15.07 -0.51 -9.28
C ASP A 170 16.16 -1.50 -8.81
N VAL A 171 15.81 -2.78 -8.86
CA VAL A 171 16.50 -3.96 -8.31
C VAL A 171 17.80 -4.29 -9.10
N GLN A 172 18.45 -3.27 -9.67
CA GLN A 172 19.69 -3.36 -10.46
C GLN A 172 20.65 -2.21 -10.11
N GLY A 173 20.71 -1.79 -8.84
CA GLY A 173 21.61 -0.71 -8.40
C GLY A 173 21.31 0.65 -9.05
N GLY A 174 20.09 0.82 -9.58
CA GLY A 174 19.59 2.05 -10.17
C GLY A 174 19.13 3.02 -9.07
N VAL A 175 19.33 4.31 -9.31
CA VAL A 175 18.80 5.41 -8.48
C VAL A 175 17.34 5.13 -8.12
N PRO A 176 16.89 5.31 -6.86
CA PRO A 176 15.49 5.13 -6.51
C PRO A 176 14.60 5.92 -7.47
N GLY A 177 13.73 5.22 -8.20
CA GLY A 177 12.65 5.84 -8.94
C GLY A 177 11.63 6.39 -7.97
N TYR A 178 11.00 7.51 -8.29
CA TYR A 178 9.86 8.01 -7.53
C TYR A 178 8.61 7.90 -8.39
N VAL A 179 7.44 7.84 -7.76
CA VAL A 179 6.16 8.06 -8.46
C VAL A 179 5.64 9.46 -8.14
N ASN A 180 4.84 10.04 -9.03
CA ASN A 180 4.15 11.28 -8.71
C ASN A 180 3.06 10.98 -7.67
N ALA A 181 3.12 11.64 -6.51
CA ALA A 181 2.12 11.45 -5.46
C ALA A 181 2.02 12.70 -4.58
N LEU A 182 0.80 13.04 -4.15
CA LEU A 182 0.54 14.03 -3.10
C LEU A 182 0.08 13.30 -1.83
N LEU A 183 0.79 13.51 -0.73
CA LEU A 183 0.51 12.82 0.54
C LEU A 183 -0.41 13.68 1.41
N ALA A 184 -1.18 13.00 2.27
CA ALA A 184 -1.98 13.65 3.30
C ALA A 184 -1.11 14.51 4.23
N ASN A 185 -1.53 15.76 4.46
CA ASN A 185 -0.85 16.71 5.31
C ASN A 185 -0.84 16.26 6.77
N ARG A 186 0.24 16.59 7.51
CA ARG A 186 0.42 16.18 8.91
C ARG A 186 0.95 17.33 9.77
N PRO A 187 0.33 17.62 10.93
CA PRO A 187 -0.90 16.99 11.45
C PRO A 187 -2.15 17.38 10.64
N ASN A 188 -3.26 16.65 10.83
CA ASN A 188 -4.59 16.99 10.31
C ASN A 188 -5.68 16.40 11.25
N PRO A 189 -6.52 17.20 11.93
CA PRO A 189 -6.52 18.67 11.95
C PRO A 189 -5.23 19.28 12.50
N PHE A 190 -4.93 20.53 12.16
CA PHE A 190 -3.67 21.19 12.55
C PHE A 190 -3.89 22.57 13.17
N ASN A 191 -2.92 23.04 13.96
CA ASN A 191 -2.91 24.35 14.61
C ASN A 191 -1.46 24.86 14.88
N PRO A 192 -1.01 25.99 14.30
CA PRO A 192 -1.44 26.59 13.05
C PRO A 192 -0.70 26.00 11.85
N THR A 193 0.27 25.11 12.06
CA THR A 193 1.17 24.60 11.03
C THR A 193 0.89 23.15 10.65
N THR A 194 1.04 22.84 9.36
CA THR A 194 0.99 21.48 8.83
C THR A 194 2.03 21.31 7.74
N THR A 195 2.53 20.09 7.58
CA THR A 195 3.47 19.73 6.53
C THR A 195 2.75 18.95 5.44
N ILE A 196 2.96 19.37 4.19
CA ILE A 196 2.50 18.71 2.99
C ILE A 196 3.71 18.04 2.33
N GLU A 197 3.62 16.74 2.10
CA GLU A 197 4.66 15.95 1.45
C GLU A 197 4.19 15.53 0.05
N PHE A 198 5.09 15.47 -0.92
CA PHE A 198 4.81 14.95 -2.24
C PHE A 198 6.07 14.40 -2.90
N THR A 199 5.91 13.55 -3.91
CA THR A 199 7.02 12.96 -4.66
C THR A 199 6.89 13.24 -6.15
N LEU A 200 8.03 13.34 -6.83
CA LEU A 200 8.14 13.57 -8.27
C LEU A 200 8.97 12.48 -8.91
N SER A 201 8.39 11.78 -9.89
CA SER A 201 9.06 10.74 -10.68
C SER A 201 10.21 11.25 -11.55
N ALA A 202 10.11 12.50 -12.01
CA ALA A 202 11.12 13.19 -12.79
C ALA A 202 11.16 14.67 -12.39
N GLY A 203 12.22 15.38 -12.76
CA GLY A 203 12.28 16.83 -12.57
C GLY A 203 11.13 17.52 -13.32
N ALA A 204 10.33 18.33 -12.62
CA ALA A 204 9.09 18.88 -13.16
C ALA A 204 8.80 20.29 -12.62
N LYS A 205 8.02 21.06 -13.37
CA LYS A 205 7.38 22.27 -12.86
C LYS A 205 6.26 21.86 -11.89
N VAL A 206 6.27 22.44 -10.69
CA VAL A 206 5.33 22.19 -9.61
C VAL A 206 4.55 23.46 -9.32
N ASP A 207 3.23 23.34 -9.22
CA ASP A 207 2.33 24.30 -8.59
C ASP A 207 1.63 23.58 -7.41
N LEU A 208 1.96 23.99 -6.18
CA LEU A 208 1.29 23.56 -4.96
C LEU A 208 0.54 24.75 -4.36
N THR A 209 -0.78 24.75 -4.48
CA THR A 209 -1.63 25.87 -4.05
C THR A 209 -2.73 25.41 -3.10
N VAL A 210 -2.96 26.21 -2.05
CA VAL A 210 -4.08 26.06 -1.09
C VAL A 210 -5.29 26.84 -1.59
N TYR A 211 -6.46 26.22 -1.48
CA TYR A 211 -7.77 26.74 -1.86
C TYR A 211 -8.75 26.66 -0.68
N ASP A 212 -9.72 27.57 -0.66
CA ASP A 212 -10.88 27.49 0.23
C ASP A 212 -11.99 26.60 -0.36
N THR A 213 -13.09 26.43 0.38
CA THR A 213 -14.25 25.64 -0.06
C THR A 213 -14.98 26.19 -1.28
N ALA A 214 -14.73 27.45 -1.66
CA ALA A 214 -15.26 28.07 -2.87
C ALA A 214 -14.30 27.93 -4.07
N GLY A 215 -13.18 27.22 -3.91
CA GLY A 215 -12.16 27.06 -4.95
C GLY A 215 -11.30 28.30 -5.18
N ARG A 216 -11.34 29.29 -4.28
CA ARG A 216 -10.49 30.49 -4.39
C ARG A 216 -9.11 30.18 -3.85
N ALA A 217 -8.07 30.58 -4.59
CA ALA A 217 -6.69 30.43 -4.17
C ALA A 217 -6.42 31.28 -2.90
N VAL A 218 -5.99 30.63 -1.84
CA VAL A 218 -5.64 31.23 -0.55
C VAL A 218 -4.16 31.60 -0.53
N ARG A 219 -3.30 30.64 -0.90
CA ARG A 219 -1.84 30.80 -0.91
C ARG A 219 -1.20 29.75 -1.81
N THR A 220 -0.29 30.16 -2.68
CA THR A 220 0.63 29.24 -3.37
C THR A 220 1.82 28.98 -2.46
N LEU A 221 2.04 27.70 -2.13
CA LEU A 221 3.10 27.25 -1.23
C LEU A 221 4.39 26.94 -1.98
N LYS A 222 4.26 26.47 -3.23
CA LYS A 222 5.39 26.22 -4.11
C LYS A 222 4.99 26.48 -5.57
N ASP A 223 5.78 27.30 -6.26
CA ASP A 223 5.75 27.45 -7.71
C ASP A 223 7.20 27.44 -8.22
N GLY A 224 7.54 26.45 -9.06
CA GLY A 224 8.87 26.36 -9.65
C GLY A 224 9.25 24.96 -10.11
N VAL A 225 10.46 24.82 -10.64
CA VAL A 225 11.00 23.52 -11.05
C VAL A 225 11.69 22.85 -9.87
N LEU A 226 11.34 21.60 -9.62
CA LEU A 226 11.94 20.74 -8.60
C LEU A 226 12.53 19.49 -9.24
N PRO A 227 13.65 18.94 -8.71
CA PRO A 227 14.19 17.67 -9.18
C PRO A 227 13.26 16.50 -8.83
N ALA A 228 13.49 15.35 -9.47
CA ALA A 228 12.88 14.09 -9.04
C ALA A 228 13.21 13.83 -7.57
N GLY A 229 12.28 13.25 -6.83
CA GLY A 229 12.47 12.97 -5.41
C GLY A 229 11.29 13.33 -4.53
N ALA A 230 11.49 13.14 -3.22
CA ALA A 230 10.56 13.57 -2.20
C ALA A 230 10.77 15.04 -1.82
N HIS A 231 9.65 15.74 -1.62
CA HIS A 231 9.58 17.15 -1.28
C HIS A 231 8.63 17.37 -0.12
N SER A 232 8.94 18.39 0.68
CA SER A 232 8.16 18.75 1.88
C SER A 232 7.99 20.26 1.94
N VAL A 233 6.76 20.71 2.17
CA VAL A 233 6.39 22.14 2.23
C VAL A 233 5.45 22.37 3.41
N THR A 234 5.76 23.37 4.24
CA THR A 234 4.94 23.73 5.40
C THR A 234 3.97 24.86 5.05
N TRP A 235 2.72 24.73 5.50
CA TRP A 235 1.76 25.82 5.55
C TRP A 235 1.49 26.22 7.00
N ASP A 236 1.41 27.53 7.25
CA ASP A 236 1.28 28.17 8.57
C ASP A 236 -0.13 28.72 8.86
N GLY A 237 -1.11 28.41 7.99
CA GLY A 237 -2.47 28.93 8.11
C GLY A 237 -2.60 30.41 7.74
N THR A 238 -1.75 30.93 6.86
CA THR A 238 -1.86 32.30 6.32
C THR A 238 -2.15 32.32 4.81
N ASN A 239 -2.73 33.42 4.34
CA ASN A 239 -2.98 33.69 2.92
C ASN A 239 -1.76 34.33 2.22
N ALA A 240 -1.92 34.69 0.95
CA ALA A 240 -0.87 35.33 0.15
C ALA A 240 -0.35 36.68 0.71
N SER A 241 -1.12 37.38 1.55
CA SER A 241 -0.68 38.62 2.22
C SER A 241 -0.03 38.37 3.58
N GLY A 242 0.23 37.11 3.96
CA GLY A 242 0.73 36.73 5.27
C GLY A 242 -0.29 36.88 6.40
N LYS A 243 -1.57 37.13 6.07
CA LYS A 243 -2.63 37.25 7.06
C LYS A 243 -3.20 35.88 7.38
N GLU A 244 -3.38 35.64 8.66
CA GLU A 244 -4.07 34.49 9.21
C GLU A 244 -5.45 34.27 8.58
N VAL A 245 -5.73 33.01 8.20
CA VAL A 245 -7.05 32.60 7.74
C VAL A 245 -7.86 31.95 8.86
N SER A 246 -9.18 31.91 8.72
CA SER A 246 -10.09 31.37 9.73
C SER A 246 -9.99 29.84 9.82
N SER A 247 -10.32 29.30 11.00
CA SER A 247 -10.55 27.86 11.19
C SER A 247 -11.57 27.33 10.17
N GLY A 248 -11.34 26.13 9.65
CA GLY A 248 -12.20 25.57 8.60
C GLY A 248 -11.53 24.52 7.72
N VAL A 249 -12.27 24.10 6.70
CA VAL A 249 -11.81 23.15 5.69
C VAL A 249 -11.11 23.91 4.56
N TYR A 250 -9.96 23.40 4.16
CA TYR A 250 -9.18 23.87 3.01
C TYR A 250 -8.79 22.68 2.13
N PHE A 251 -8.43 22.98 0.90
CA PHE A 251 -7.90 22.00 -0.05
C PHE A 251 -6.51 22.44 -0.49
N TYR A 252 -5.60 21.51 -0.70
CA TYR A 252 -4.34 21.79 -1.38
C TYR A 252 -4.24 20.91 -2.60
N ARG A 253 -3.77 21.50 -3.69
CA ARG A 253 -3.64 20.84 -4.98
C ARG A 253 -2.22 20.92 -5.45
N LEU A 254 -1.68 19.77 -5.83
CA LEU A 254 -0.41 19.65 -6.54
C LEU A 254 -0.70 19.46 -8.03
N HIS A 255 -0.14 20.34 -8.85
CA HIS A 255 -0.21 20.23 -10.30
C HIS A 255 1.20 20.19 -10.89
N THR A 256 1.47 19.17 -11.71
CA THR A 256 2.68 19.00 -12.51
C THR A 256 2.31 18.51 -13.91
N PRO A 257 3.21 18.55 -14.91
CA PRO A 257 2.95 17.96 -16.22
C PRO A 257 2.56 16.47 -16.09
N GLY A 258 1.31 16.15 -16.41
CA GLY A 258 0.81 14.77 -16.41
C GLY A 258 0.38 14.22 -15.04
N PHE A 259 0.37 15.02 -13.98
CA PHE A 259 -0.15 14.63 -12.66
C PHE A 259 -0.83 15.81 -11.96
N GLU A 260 -2.07 15.60 -11.53
CA GLU A 260 -2.81 16.54 -10.69
C GLU A 260 -3.48 15.73 -9.57
N ASP A 261 -3.27 16.12 -8.32
CA ASP A 261 -3.96 15.54 -7.16
C ASP A 261 -4.35 16.64 -6.17
N THR A 262 -5.48 16.44 -5.49
CA THR A 262 -6.05 17.39 -4.53
C THR A 262 -6.44 16.66 -3.24
N GLN A 263 -6.01 17.22 -2.12
CA GLN A 263 -6.24 16.65 -0.80
C GLN A 263 -6.89 17.68 0.14
N LYS A 264 -7.64 17.19 1.12
CA LYS A 264 -8.40 18.00 2.10
C LYS A 264 -7.64 18.15 3.41
N MET A 265 -7.69 19.33 4.02
CA MET A 265 -7.14 19.60 5.35
C MET A 265 -8.08 20.42 6.22
N VAL A 266 -7.92 20.31 7.54
CA VAL A 266 -8.74 21.03 8.54
C VAL A 266 -7.84 21.87 9.44
N LEU A 267 -8.01 23.19 9.39
CA LEU A 267 -7.32 24.14 10.27
C LEU A 267 -8.18 24.37 11.52
N LEU A 268 -7.57 24.19 12.70
CA LEU A 268 -8.13 24.55 14.00
C LEU A 268 -7.33 25.71 14.58
N ARG A 269 -8.03 26.78 14.94
CA ARG A 269 -7.54 27.92 15.71
C ARG A 269 -8.66 28.43 16.60
#